data_AF-A0A831Z5S8-F1
#
_entry.id   AF-A0A831Z5S8-F1
#
_cell.length_a   1.000
_cell.length_b   1.000
_cell.length_c   1.000
_cell.angle_alpha   90.00
_cell.angle_beta   90.00
_cell.angle_gamma   90.00
#
_symmetry.space_group_name_H-M   'P 1'
#
loop_
_entity.id
_entity.type
_entity.pdbx_description
1 polymer ?
#
loop_
_entity_poly.entity_id
_entity_poly.type
_entity_poly.pdbx_seq_one_letter_code
_entity_poly.pdbx_strand_id
1 'polypeptide(L)'
;MADLAAVHLTQIQRYEAGAAQPTLEVMKKLAVALTTSTDWLLFEDDERGPDDEMKLQFEAIRQFDEAERKTALEVLDGLILKHQARRMVQRSQSQAATKDTAKAAQKSN
;
A
#
# COMPACT_ATOMS: atom_id res chain seq x y z
N MET A 1 4.08 -17.98 -23.04
CA MET A 1 4.31 -17.70 -21.60
C MET A 1 5.52 -18.45 -21.07
N ALA A 2 5.56 -19.78 -21.15
CA ALA A 2 6.70 -20.62 -20.75
C ALA A 2 8.04 -20.20 -21.39
N ASP A 3 8.05 -20.03 -22.71
CA ASP A 3 9.28 -19.70 -23.46
C ASP A 3 9.78 -18.26 -23.20
N LEU A 4 8.87 -17.32 -22.92
CA LEU A 4 9.19 -15.92 -22.66
C LEU A 4 9.73 -15.69 -21.24
N ALA A 5 9.24 -16.45 -20.26
CA ALA A 5 9.69 -16.35 -18.87
C ALA A 5 10.84 -17.33 -18.54
N ALA A 6 11.24 -18.19 -19.47
CA ALA A 6 12.15 -19.32 -19.26
C ALA A 6 11.71 -20.22 -18.08
N VAL A 7 10.41 -20.48 -18.00
CA VAL A 7 9.77 -21.31 -16.96
C VAL A 7 9.11 -22.51 -17.64
N HIS A 8 9.28 -23.70 -17.08
CA HIS A 8 8.66 -24.90 -17.64
C HIS A 8 7.12 -24.80 -17.59
N LEU A 9 6.42 -25.24 -18.65
CA LEU A 9 4.95 -25.14 -18.75
C LEU A 9 4.22 -25.69 -17.52
N THR A 10 4.70 -26.82 -16.99
CA THR A 10 4.15 -27.45 -15.77
C THR A 10 4.26 -26.56 -14.54
N GLN A 11 5.29 -25.72 -14.43
CA GLN A 11 5.42 -24.78 -13.32
C GLN A 11 4.42 -23.63 -13.44
N ILE A 12 4.22 -23.11 -14.66
CA ILE A 12 3.20 -22.08 -14.91
C ILE A 12 1.81 -22.60 -14.53
N GLN A 13 1.45 -23.81 -14.98
CA GLN A 13 0.17 -24.43 -14.62
C GLN A 13 0.00 -24.59 -13.10
N ARG A 14 1.08 -24.91 -12.37
CA ARG A 14 1.05 -24.98 -10.91
C ARG A 14 0.89 -23.62 -10.24
N TYR A 15 1.44 -22.56 -10.82
CA TYR A 15 1.26 -21.19 -10.33
C TYR A 15 -0.18 -20.71 -10.55
N GLU A 16 -0.73 -20.93 -11.76
CA GLU A 16 -2.11 -20.58 -12.10
C GLU A 16 -3.14 -21.37 -11.29
N ALA A 17 -2.85 -22.63 -10.98
CA ALA A 17 -3.69 -23.46 -10.11
C ALA A 17 -3.51 -23.18 -8.61
N GLY A 18 -2.64 -22.23 -8.23
CA GLY A 18 -2.32 -21.92 -6.83
C GLY A 18 -1.59 -23.03 -6.07
N ALA A 19 -1.18 -24.10 -6.75
CA ALA A 19 -0.51 -25.27 -6.17
C ALA A 19 0.99 -25.05 -5.88
N ALA A 20 1.54 -23.92 -6.30
CA ALA A 20 2.87 -23.44 -5.96
C ALA A 20 2.93 -21.92 -6.09
N GLN A 21 3.87 -21.27 -5.38
CA GLN A 21 4.18 -19.87 -5.60
C GLN A 21 5.50 -19.68 -6.37
N PRO A 22 5.58 -18.70 -7.28
CA PRO A 22 6.81 -18.38 -7.98
C PRO A 22 7.86 -17.80 -7.03
N THR A 23 9.14 -18.07 -7.30
CA THR A 23 10.24 -17.37 -6.62
C THR A 23 10.35 -15.93 -7.13
N LEU A 24 11.02 -15.05 -6.40
CA LEU A 24 11.21 -13.65 -6.81
C LEU A 24 11.86 -13.51 -8.20
N GLU A 25 12.83 -14.39 -8.51
CA GLU A 25 13.49 -14.38 -9.82
C GLU A 25 12.54 -14.78 -10.95
N VAL A 26 11.68 -15.79 -10.72
CA VAL A 26 10.66 -16.20 -11.69
C VAL A 26 9.61 -15.10 -11.87
N MET A 27 9.21 -14.45 -10.78
CA MET A 27 8.25 -13.35 -10.78
C MET A 27 8.77 -12.14 -11.58
N LYS A 28 10.05 -11.79 -11.44
CA LYS A 28 10.69 -10.74 -12.24
C LYS A 28 10.68 -11.08 -13.73
N LYS A 29 10.99 -12.33 -14.10
CA LYS A 29 10.95 -12.79 -15.49
C LYS A 29 9.54 -12.74 -16.06
N LEU A 30 8.54 -13.12 -15.28
CA LEU A 30 7.12 -13.04 -15.66
C LEU A 30 6.70 -11.58 -15.91
N ALA A 31 7.05 -10.65 -15.02
CA ALA A 31 6.75 -9.22 -15.19
C ALA A 31 7.34 -8.65 -16.49
N VAL A 32 8.61 -8.97 -16.77
CA VAL A 32 9.28 -8.55 -18.02
C VAL A 32 8.62 -9.19 -19.24
N ALA A 33 8.36 -10.50 -19.21
CA ALA A 33 7.73 -11.24 -20.31
C ALA A 33 6.33 -10.74 -20.66
N LEU A 34 5.56 -10.32 -19.64
CA LEU A 34 4.19 -9.83 -19.78
C LEU A 34 4.12 -8.32 -20.00
N THR A 35 5.25 -7.60 -19.90
CA THR A 35 5.30 -6.13 -19.96
C THR A 35 4.39 -5.48 -18.89
N THR A 36 4.32 -6.10 -17.71
CA THR A 36 3.54 -5.61 -16.57
C THR A 36 4.46 -5.24 -15.40
N SER A 37 3.93 -4.56 -14.39
CA SER A 37 4.65 -4.39 -13.13
C SER A 37 4.54 -5.66 -12.28
N THR A 38 5.53 -5.90 -11.41
CA THR A 38 5.47 -6.97 -10.41
C THR A 38 4.30 -6.77 -9.44
N ASP A 39 3.96 -5.52 -9.15
CA ASP A 39 2.82 -5.16 -8.30
C ASP A 39 1.51 -5.71 -8.88
N TRP A 40 1.30 -5.56 -10.19
CA TRP A 40 0.13 -6.10 -10.89
C TRP A 40 0.03 -7.63 -10.86
N LEU A 41 1.16 -8.35 -10.78
CA LEU A 41 1.16 -9.82 -10.67
C LEU A 41 0.95 -10.33 -9.24
N LEU A 42 1.14 -9.47 -8.25
CA LEU A 42 1.15 -9.83 -6.83
C LEU A 42 -0.14 -9.50 -6.12
N PHE A 43 -0.78 -8.41 -6.51
CA PHE A 43 -1.96 -7.88 -5.84
C PHE A 43 -3.16 -8.04 -6.75
N GLU A 44 -4.27 -8.53 -6.19
CA GLU A 44 -5.56 -8.39 -6.84
C GLU A 44 -5.97 -6.90 -6.94
N ASP A 45 -6.89 -6.57 -7.84
CA ASP A 45 -7.34 -5.17 -8.10
C ASP A 45 -7.84 -4.42 -6.84
N ASP A 46 -8.12 -5.16 -5.77
CA ASP A 46 -8.63 -4.68 -4.47
C ASP A 46 -7.68 -4.97 -3.28
N GLU A 47 -6.55 -5.67 -3.47
CA GLU A 47 -5.58 -5.92 -2.39
C GLU A 47 -4.68 -4.71 -2.11
N ARG A 48 -4.48 -3.85 -3.12
CA ARG A 48 -3.59 -2.70 -3.02
C ARG A 48 -4.07 -1.55 -3.91
N GLY A 49 -4.87 -0.67 -3.34
CA GLY A 49 -5.33 0.55 -4.01
C GLY A 49 -6.14 1.47 -3.09
N PRO A 50 -6.40 2.72 -3.51
CA PRO A 50 -7.50 3.49 -2.94
C PRO A 50 -8.81 2.71 -3.10
N ASP A 51 -9.77 2.93 -2.20
CA ASP A 51 -11.14 2.43 -2.41
C ASP A 51 -11.73 2.99 -3.71
N ASP A 52 -12.82 2.38 -4.19
CA ASP A 52 -13.44 2.75 -5.47
C ASP A 52 -13.85 4.23 -5.52
N GLU A 53 -14.28 4.80 -4.40
CA GLU A 53 -14.61 6.21 -4.30
C GLU A 53 -13.38 7.10 -4.57
N MET A 54 -12.26 6.77 -3.94
CA MET A 54 -11.03 7.55 -4.05
C MET A 54 -10.35 7.33 -5.42
N LYS A 55 -10.51 6.16 -6.05
CA LYS A 55 -10.13 5.92 -7.47
C LYS A 55 -10.85 6.89 -8.41
N LEU A 56 -12.19 7.02 -8.30
CA LEU A 56 -12.98 7.93 -9.13
C LEU A 56 -12.57 9.39 -8.96
N GLN A 57 -12.24 9.81 -7.74
CA GLN A 57 -11.75 11.17 -7.48
C GLN A 57 -10.39 11.44 -8.16
N PHE A 58 -9.47 10.47 -8.14
CA PHE A 58 -8.20 10.62 -8.85
C PHE A 58 -8.36 10.68 -10.36
N GLU A 59 -9.29 9.92 -10.95
CA GLU A 59 -9.60 10.02 -12.38
C GLU A 59 -10.11 11.41 -12.77
N ALA A 60 -10.97 12.02 -11.93
CA ALA A 60 -11.43 13.39 -12.15
C ALA A 60 -10.26 14.40 -12.09
N ILE A 61 -9.36 14.27 -11.12
CA ILE A 61 -8.18 15.15 -10.96
C ILE A 61 -7.22 15.06 -12.18
N ARG A 62 -7.20 13.96 -12.91
CA ARG A 62 -6.39 13.86 -14.15
C ARG A 62 -6.86 14.81 -15.24
N GLN A 63 -8.14 15.20 -15.24
CA GLN A 63 -8.71 16.11 -16.22
C GLN A 63 -8.44 17.58 -15.91
N PHE A 64 -7.96 17.90 -14.70
CA PHE A 64 -7.65 19.26 -14.27
C PHE A 64 -6.48 19.85 -15.06
N ASP A 65 -6.40 21.18 -15.08
CA ASP A 65 -5.19 21.85 -15.53
C ASP A 65 -4.03 21.68 -14.52
N GLU A 66 -2.84 22.14 -14.89
CA GLU A 66 -1.65 21.96 -14.06
C GLU A 66 -1.73 22.72 -12.72
N ALA A 67 -2.33 23.91 -12.71
CA ALA A 67 -2.45 24.73 -11.52
C ALA A 67 -3.47 24.12 -10.55
N GLU A 68 -4.64 23.72 -11.06
CA GLU A 68 -5.70 23.04 -10.31
C GLU A 68 -5.20 21.73 -9.69
N ARG A 69 -4.48 20.92 -10.48
CA ARG A 69 -3.91 19.65 -9.99
C ARG A 69 -2.88 19.88 -8.90
N LYS A 70 -2.04 20.91 -9.03
CA LYS A 70 -1.07 21.28 -8.00
C LYS A 70 -1.77 21.68 -6.69
N THR A 71 -2.82 22.50 -6.78
CA THR A 71 -3.61 22.86 -5.60
C THR A 71 -4.27 21.64 -4.94
N ALA A 72 -4.81 20.71 -5.72
CA ALA A 72 -5.40 19.48 -5.19
C ALA A 72 -4.37 18.65 -4.39
N LEU A 73 -3.13 18.54 -4.89
CA LEU A 73 -2.04 17.84 -4.19
C LEU A 73 -1.64 18.57 -2.90
N GLU A 74 -1.50 19.89 -2.92
CA GLU A 74 -1.16 20.67 -1.73
C GLU A 74 -2.20 20.54 -0.61
N VAL A 75 -3.49 20.49 -0.98
CA VAL A 75 -4.58 20.24 -0.03
C VAL A 75 -4.48 18.84 0.56
N LEU A 76 -4.25 17.82 -0.28
CA LEU A 76 -4.11 16.43 0.17
C LEU A 76 -2.94 16.28 1.15
N ASP A 77 -1.79 16.87 0.83
CA ASP A 77 -0.61 16.89 1.71
C ASP A 77 -0.92 17.55 3.06
N GLY A 78 -1.64 18.67 3.04
CA GLY A 78 -2.08 19.36 4.26
C GLY A 78 -3.00 18.50 5.14
N LEU A 79 -3.92 17.75 4.52
CA LEU A 79 -4.82 16.83 5.24
C LEU A 79 -4.04 15.65 5.85
N ILE A 80 -3.08 15.08 5.11
CA ILE A 80 -2.22 13.99 5.59
C ILE A 80 -1.41 14.47 6.79
N LEU A 81 -0.78 15.65 6.70
CA LEU A 81 0.03 16.22 7.78
C LEU A 81 -0.81 16.47 9.03
N LYS A 82 -2.00 17.06 8.87
CA LYS A 82 -2.95 17.30 9.97
C LYS A 82 -3.35 15.99 10.66
N HIS A 83 -3.61 14.95 9.89
CA HIS A 83 -3.96 13.64 10.43
C HIS A 83 -2.80 13.02 11.23
N GLN A 84 -1.59 13.03 10.67
CA GLN A 84 -0.39 12.51 11.33
C GLN A 84 -0.08 13.25 12.63
N ALA A 85 -0.13 14.58 12.61
CA ALA A 85 0.08 15.41 13.80
C ALA A 85 -0.92 15.07 14.91
N ARG A 86 -2.21 14.92 14.58
CA ARG A 86 -3.26 14.53 15.54
C ARG A 86 -2.96 13.17 16.17
N ARG A 87 -2.52 12.18 15.39
CA ARG A 87 -2.17 10.85 15.93
C ARG A 87 -0.94 10.90 16.83
N MET A 88 0.06 11.72 16.50
CA MET A 88 1.24 11.89 17.36
C MET A 88 0.85 12.47 18.73
N VAL A 89 0.03 13.52 18.76
CA VAL A 89 -0.47 14.12 20.01
C VAL A 89 -1.26 13.10 20.83
N GLN A 90 -2.17 12.33 20.18
CA GLN A 90 -2.93 11.28 20.85
C GLN A 90 -2.03 10.19 21.46
N ARG A 91 -1.01 9.72 20.72
CA ARG A 91 -0.03 8.74 21.24
C ARG A 91 0.74 9.28 22.43
N SER A 92 1.17 10.55 22.38
CA SER A 92 1.89 11.20 23.49
C SER A 92 1.02 11.31 24.76
N GLN A 93 -0.28 11.61 24.60
CA GLN A 93 -1.22 11.65 25.73
C GLN A 93 -1.48 10.25 26.32
N SER A 94 -1.62 9.23 25.48
CA SER A 94 -1.79 7.84 25.93
C SER A 94 -0.55 7.32 26.69
N GLN A 95 0.65 7.76 26.32
CA GLN A 95 1.90 7.39 27.03
C GLN A 95 2.11 8.16 28.34
N ALA A 96 1.59 9.38 28.46
CA ALA A 96 1.62 10.12 29.72
C ALA A 96 0.68 9.49 30.76
N ALA A 97 -0.55 9.13 30.35
CA ALA A 97 -1.54 8.52 31.23
C ALA A 97 -1.10 7.15 31.78
N THR A 98 -0.36 6.35 31.01
CA THR A 98 0.17 5.04 31.47
C THR A 98 1.38 5.17 32.40
N LYS A 99 2.19 6.22 32.26
CA LYS A 99 3.32 6.50 33.17
C LYS A 99 2.83 7.01 34.53
N ASP A 100 1.77 7.81 34.55
CA ASP A 100 1.20 8.35 35.80
C ASP A 100 0.49 7.26 36.62
N THR A 101 -0.23 6.33 35.99
CA THR A 101 -0.83 5.18 36.69
C THR A 101 0.22 4.20 37.21
N ALA A 102 1.29 3.93 36.46
CA ALA A 102 2.40 3.11 36.91
C ALA A 102 3.14 3.73 38.12
N LYS A 103 3.33 5.05 38.13
CA LYS A 103 3.99 5.77 39.24
C LYS A 103 3.10 5.87 40.49
N ALA A 104 1.78 5.93 40.34
CA ALA A 104 0.83 5.93 41.45
C ALA A 104 0.75 4.55 42.14
N ALA A 105 0.78 3.46 41.37
CA ALA A 105 0.78 2.10 41.92
C ALA A 105 2.06 1.75 42.71
N GLN A 106 3.19 2.41 42.40
CA GLN A 106 4.49 2.14 43.02
C GLN A 106 4.72 2.91 44.34
N LYS A 107 3.83 3.85 44.71
CA LYS A 107 3.94 4.66 45.95
C LYS A 107 3.03 4.19 47.10
N SER A 108 2.21 3.16 46.90
CA SER A 108 1.31 2.59 47.91
C SER A 108 1.77 1.25 48.49
N ASN A 109 3.06 0.92 48.34
CA ASN A 109 3.72 -0.24 48.93
C ASN A 109 4.99 0.22 49.65
#